data_AF-A0A8H4V1J8-F1
#
_entry.id   AF-A0A8H4V1J8-F1
#
_cell.length_a   1.000
_cell.length_b   1.000
_cell.length_c   1.000
_cell.angle_alpha   90.00
_cell.angle_beta   90.00
_cell.angle_gamma   90.00
#
_symmetry.space_group_name_H-M   'P 1'
#
loop_
_entity.id
_entity.type
_entity.pdbx_description
1 polymer ?
#
loop_
_entity_poly.entity_id
_entity_poly.type
_entity_poly.pdbx_seq_one_letter_code
_entity_poly.pdbx_strand_id
1 'polypeptide(L)'
;MLQAIGGTVPPNTDHAISVSLPTWKSNIGYEEGQDWVMSRMQCGYPRFFVHPLIQSLAQEVLRRCGNAELEATTLFPSSRTAEICRTFMIARIPVGESSKIRIVRFIPSPKADSDIRSHVNSKLFGVIYPKEYAPIAKQVWQHTG
;
A
#
# COMPACT_ATOMS: atom_id res chain seq x y z
N MET A 1 -21.04 -10.34 -19.14
CA MET A 1 -19.87 -11.24 -19.34
C MET A 1 -19.36 -11.59 -17.94
N LEU A 2 -19.26 -12.86 -17.57
CA LEU A 2 -18.75 -13.25 -16.25
C LEU A 2 -17.23 -13.00 -16.24
N GLN A 3 -16.75 -12.24 -15.26
CA GLN A 3 -15.33 -11.94 -15.10
C GLN A 3 -14.58 -13.20 -14.61
N ALA A 4 -13.34 -13.39 -15.05
CA ALA A 4 -12.51 -14.49 -14.58
C ALA A 4 -12.19 -14.35 -13.08
N ILE A 5 -11.96 -15.49 -12.40
CA ILE A 5 -11.55 -15.53 -10.98
C ILE A 5 -10.37 -14.59 -10.75
N GLY A 6 -10.50 -13.68 -9.78
CA GLY A 6 -9.46 -12.74 -9.40
C GLY A 6 -9.27 -11.53 -10.32
N GLY A 7 -10.00 -11.47 -11.44
CA GLY A 7 -10.04 -10.31 -12.31
C GLY A 7 -10.80 -9.15 -11.68
N THR A 8 -10.39 -7.92 -12.00
CA THR A 8 -10.98 -6.70 -11.43
C THR A 8 -12.48 -6.57 -11.69
N VAL A 9 -13.19 -5.94 -10.75
CA VAL A 9 -14.59 -5.55 -10.91
C VAL A 9 -14.73 -4.04 -10.61
N PRO A 10 -15.17 -3.20 -11.57
CA PRO A 10 -15.43 -3.53 -12.97
C PRO A 10 -14.18 -4.02 -13.73
N PRO A 11 -14.35 -4.76 -14.84
CA PRO A 11 -13.24 -5.22 -15.66
C PRO A 11 -12.40 -4.06 -16.19
N ASN A 12 -11.07 -4.25 -16.31
CA ASN A 12 -10.13 -3.29 -16.92
C ASN A 12 -10.20 -1.88 -16.33
N THR A 13 -10.39 -1.78 -15.01
CA THR A 13 -10.45 -0.49 -14.30
C THR A 13 -9.20 -0.32 -13.45
N ASP A 14 -8.41 0.71 -13.76
CA ASP A 14 -7.08 0.96 -13.17
C ASP A 14 -7.06 1.09 -11.65
N HIS A 15 -8.18 1.49 -11.05
CA HIS A 15 -8.35 1.70 -9.62
C HIS A 15 -9.36 0.73 -8.98
N ALA A 16 -9.60 -0.42 -9.61
CA ALA A 16 -10.51 -1.41 -9.05
C ALA A 16 -10.00 -1.96 -7.72
N ILE A 17 -10.91 -2.04 -6.75
CA ILE A 17 -10.63 -2.52 -5.38
C ILE A 17 -11.43 -3.77 -5.03
N SER A 18 -12.01 -4.41 -6.03
CA SER A 18 -12.73 -5.66 -5.89
C SER A 18 -12.39 -6.58 -7.07
N VAL A 19 -12.57 -7.87 -6.82
CA VAL A 19 -12.23 -8.95 -7.75
C VAL A 19 -13.39 -9.90 -7.87
N SER A 20 -13.43 -10.64 -8.98
CA SER A 20 -14.49 -11.60 -9.24
C SER A 20 -14.23 -12.93 -8.55
N LEU A 21 -15.23 -13.41 -7.81
CA LEU A 21 -15.38 -14.79 -7.35
C LEU A 21 -16.72 -15.30 -7.90
N PRO A 22 -16.75 -15.80 -9.15
CA PRO A 22 -17.99 -16.02 -9.90
C PRO A 22 -18.83 -17.20 -9.42
N THR A 23 -18.31 -18.04 -8.53
CA THR A 23 -19.00 -19.25 -8.03
C THR A 23 -18.85 -19.39 -6.52
N TRP A 24 -19.80 -20.07 -5.86
CA TRP A 24 -19.67 -20.41 -4.43
C TRP A 24 -18.39 -21.22 -4.14
N LYS A 25 -17.99 -22.10 -5.06
CA LYS A 25 -16.72 -22.85 -4.96
C LYS A 25 -15.50 -21.92 -4.91
N SER A 26 -15.49 -20.83 -5.69
CA SER A 26 -14.42 -19.83 -5.62
C SER A 26 -14.45 -19.01 -4.32
N ASN A 27 -15.61 -18.78 -3.72
CA ASN A 27 -15.69 -18.18 -2.38
C ASN A 27 -15.09 -19.10 -1.31
N ILE A 28 -15.46 -20.39 -1.29
CA ILE A 28 -14.86 -21.36 -0.36
C ILE A 28 -13.35 -21.42 -0.57
N GLY A 29 -12.89 -21.54 -1.82
CA GLY A 29 -11.46 -21.60 -2.13
C GLY A 29 -10.69 -20.34 -1.71
N TYR A 30 -11.31 -19.15 -1.77
CA TYR A 30 -10.72 -17.92 -1.24
C TYR A 30 -10.58 -17.96 0.28
N GLU A 31 -11.65 -18.32 1.00
CA GLU A 31 -11.67 -18.36 2.48
C GLU A 31 -10.72 -19.44 3.03
N GLU A 32 -10.59 -20.57 2.35
CA GLU A 32 -9.66 -21.65 2.72
C GLU A 32 -8.22 -21.40 2.23
N GLY A 33 -7.96 -20.28 1.55
CA GLY A 33 -6.62 -19.93 1.05
C GLY A 33 -6.10 -20.87 -0.04
N GLN A 34 -6.98 -21.50 -0.82
CA GLN A 34 -6.59 -22.44 -1.87
C GLN A 34 -5.88 -21.71 -3.03
N ASP A 35 -4.71 -22.22 -3.43
CA ASP A 35 -3.81 -21.56 -4.39
C ASP A 35 -4.48 -21.24 -5.73
N TRP A 36 -5.35 -22.11 -6.25
CA TRP A 36 -6.02 -21.89 -7.54
C TRP A 36 -6.94 -20.67 -7.57
N VAL A 37 -7.33 -20.15 -6.40
CA VAL A 37 -8.04 -18.87 -6.23
C VAL A 37 -7.03 -17.77 -5.91
N MET A 38 -6.24 -17.94 -4.86
CA MET A 38 -5.35 -16.90 -4.32
C MET A 38 -4.34 -16.40 -5.35
N SER A 39 -3.77 -17.29 -6.16
CA SER A 39 -2.77 -16.94 -7.19
C SER A 39 -3.34 -16.11 -8.34
N ARG A 40 -4.67 -15.99 -8.46
CA ARG A 40 -5.36 -15.26 -9.52
C ARG A 40 -5.78 -13.85 -9.11
N MET A 41 -5.70 -13.51 -7.82
CA MET A 41 -6.15 -12.22 -7.30
C MET A 41 -5.26 -11.07 -7.81
N GLN A 42 -5.82 -10.18 -8.63
CA GLN A 42 -5.08 -9.03 -9.19
C GLN A 42 -5.07 -7.84 -8.23
N CYS A 43 -6.13 -7.68 -7.45
CA CYS A 43 -6.26 -6.69 -6.39
C CYS A 43 -7.20 -7.24 -5.31
N GLY A 44 -7.67 -6.39 -4.43
CA GLY A 44 -8.66 -6.76 -3.42
C GLY A 44 -9.11 -5.59 -2.60
N TYR A 45 -9.94 -5.87 -1.61
CA TYR A 45 -10.47 -4.84 -0.73
C TYR A 45 -9.30 -4.10 -0.04
N PRO A 46 -9.28 -2.75 -0.03
CA PRO A 46 -8.07 -1.99 0.26
C PRO A 46 -7.48 -2.27 1.64
N ARG A 47 -8.29 -2.65 2.63
CA ARG A 47 -7.78 -3.02 3.95
C ARG A 47 -6.87 -4.26 3.90
N PHE A 48 -7.22 -5.26 3.11
CA PHE A 48 -6.52 -6.54 3.08
C PHE A 48 -5.45 -6.62 1.98
N PHE A 49 -5.64 -5.86 0.90
CA PHE A 49 -4.77 -5.84 -0.27
C PHE A 49 -4.36 -4.40 -0.60
N VAL A 50 -3.06 -4.09 -0.49
CA VAL A 50 -2.53 -2.79 -0.93
C VAL A 50 -2.54 -2.77 -2.46
N HIS A 51 -3.27 -1.83 -3.06
CA HIS A 51 -3.44 -1.79 -4.51
C HIS A 51 -2.09 -1.75 -5.27
N PRO A 52 -1.93 -2.45 -6.42
CA PRO A 52 -0.67 -2.49 -7.17
C PRO A 52 -0.05 -1.13 -7.48
N LEU A 53 -0.87 -0.14 -7.87
CA LEU A 53 -0.38 1.24 -8.08
C LEU A 53 0.23 1.88 -6.82
N ILE A 54 -0.32 1.59 -5.64
CA ILE A 54 0.22 2.08 -4.36
C ILE A 54 1.54 1.36 -4.06
N GLN A 55 1.63 0.06 -4.37
CA GLN A 55 2.89 -0.69 -4.24
C GLN A 55 3.97 -0.12 -5.18
N SER A 56 3.64 0.17 -6.44
CA SER A 56 4.55 0.81 -7.39
C SER A 56 5.01 2.19 -6.92
N LEU A 57 4.09 2.99 -6.37
CA LEU A 57 4.44 4.28 -5.78
C LEU A 57 5.36 4.12 -4.56
N ALA A 58 5.12 3.11 -3.71
CA ALA A 58 5.98 2.81 -2.57
C ALA A 58 7.40 2.42 -3.01
N GLN A 59 7.53 1.60 -4.07
CA GLN A 59 8.82 1.26 -4.65
C GLN A 59 9.55 2.49 -5.21
N GLU A 60 8.83 3.39 -5.89
CA GLU A 60 9.43 4.62 -6.40
C GLU A 60 9.90 5.55 -5.27
N VAL A 61 9.16 5.61 -4.16
CA VAL A 61 9.58 6.35 -2.96
C VAL A 61 10.87 5.75 -2.38
N LEU A 62 10.97 4.42 -2.26
CA LEU A 62 12.17 3.75 -1.78
C LEU A 62 13.35 3.97 -2.72
N ARG A 63 13.14 3.88 -4.03
CA ARG A 63 14.18 4.14 -5.04
C ARG A 63 14.78 5.55 -4.92
N ARG A 64 13.97 6.54 -4.54
CA ARG A 64 14.42 7.95 -4.40
C ARG A 64 14.96 8.29 -3.01
N CYS A 65 14.46 7.65 -1.96
CA CYS A 65 14.64 8.12 -0.58
C CYS A 65 15.07 7.02 0.42
N GLY A 66 15.38 5.82 -0.05
CA GLY A 66 15.78 4.69 0.79
C GLY A 66 16.51 3.60 0.03
N ASN A 67 16.48 2.39 0.57
CA ASN A 67 17.07 1.20 -0.02
C ASN A 67 15.99 0.13 -0.22
N ALA A 68 15.59 -0.12 -1.47
CA ALA A 68 14.52 -1.06 -1.81
C ALA A 68 14.84 -2.53 -1.45
N GLU A 69 16.11 -2.88 -1.23
CA GLU A 69 16.53 -4.24 -0.86
C GLU A 69 16.41 -4.50 0.64
N LEU A 70 16.55 -3.46 1.47
CA LEU A 70 16.60 -3.56 2.94
C LEU A 70 15.39 -2.94 3.63
N GLU A 71 14.73 -2.00 2.98
CA GLU A 71 13.66 -1.19 3.57
C GLU A 71 12.33 -1.42 2.85
N ALA A 72 11.25 -1.13 3.57
CA ALA A 72 9.90 -1.03 3.04
C ALA A 72 9.30 0.34 3.40
N THR A 73 8.26 0.74 2.69
CA THR A 73 7.53 1.98 3.00
C THR A 73 6.03 1.78 2.97
N THR A 74 5.34 2.40 3.91
CA THR A 74 3.87 2.50 3.92
C THR A 74 3.46 3.95 3.70
N LEU A 75 2.54 4.15 2.76
CA LEU A 75 2.15 5.46 2.27
C LEU A 75 0.88 5.96 2.95
N PHE A 76 0.86 7.26 3.27
CA PHE A 76 -0.21 7.92 3.99
C PHE A 76 -0.55 9.28 3.36
N PRO A 77 -1.82 9.70 3.40
CA PRO A 77 -2.26 10.98 2.83
C PRO A 77 -1.98 12.18 3.75
N SER A 78 -1.55 11.97 5.00
CA SER A 78 -1.35 13.03 5.97
C SER A 78 -0.18 12.75 6.91
N SER A 79 0.43 13.83 7.42
CA SER A 79 1.46 13.72 8.46
C SER A 79 0.93 13.03 9.71
N ARG A 80 -0.34 13.25 10.06
CA ARG A 80 -0.95 12.68 11.27
C ARG A 80 -1.03 11.16 11.19
N THR A 81 -1.52 10.62 10.08
CA THR A 81 -1.64 9.16 9.91
C THR A 81 -0.28 8.49 9.75
N ALA A 82 0.70 9.17 9.12
CA ALA A 82 2.08 8.70 9.07
C ALA A 82 2.72 8.63 10.47
N GLU A 83 2.50 9.64 11.33
CA GLU A 83 3.05 9.62 12.70
C GLU A 83 2.38 8.60 13.61
N ILE A 84 1.09 8.32 13.41
CA ILE A 84 0.41 7.21 14.09
C ILE A 84 1.11 5.89 13.75
N CYS A 85 1.40 5.66 12.47
CA CYS A 85 2.13 4.47 12.04
C CYS A 85 3.52 4.39 12.66
N ARG A 86 4.31 5.47 12.57
CA ARG A 86 5.65 5.54 13.15
C ARG A 86 5.62 5.27 14.66
N THR A 87 4.73 5.91 15.40
CA THR A 87 4.58 5.72 16.85
C THR A 87 4.19 4.27 17.18
N PHE A 88 3.25 3.71 16.43
CA PHE A 88 2.81 2.32 16.61
C PHE A 88 3.95 1.32 16.39
N MET A 89 4.79 1.55 15.38
CA MET A 89 5.95 0.73 15.08
C MET A 89 7.05 0.87 16.13
N ILE A 90 7.39 2.10 16.56
CA ILE A 90 8.40 2.35 17.60
C ILE A 90 8.04 1.61 18.89
N ALA A 91 6.76 1.55 19.25
CA ALA A 91 6.29 0.86 20.45
C ALA A 91 6.36 -0.69 20.37
N ARG A 92 6.63 -1.27 19.20
CA ARG A 92 6.55 -2.73 18.95
C ARG A 92 7.84 -3.34 18.41
N ILE A 93 8.86 -2.53 18.18
CA ILE A 93 10.11 -2.92 17.52
C ILE A 93 11.28 -2.61 18.47
N PRO A 94 12.37 -3.41 18.47
CA PRO A 94 13.54 -3.13 19.29
C PRO A 94 14.11 -1.73 19.07
N VAL A 95 14.62 -1.12 20.15
CA VAL A 95 15.11 0.28 20.14
C VAL A 95 16.18 0.53 19.06
N GLY A 96 17.06 -0.44 18.80
CA GLY A 96 18.08 -0.32 17.75
C GLY A 96 17.46 -0.17 16.35
N GLU A 97 16.39 -0.90 16.08
CA GLU A 97 15.70 -0.90 14.78
C GLU A 97 14.71 0.25 14.65
N SER A 98 14.08 0.67 15.76
CA SER A 98 13.12 1.78 15.75
C SER A 98 13.78 3.13 15.38
N SER A 99 15.08 3.30 15.63
CA SER A 99 15.86 4.46 15.19
C SER A 99 15.95 4.61 13.67
N LYS A 100 15.77 3.52 12.92
CA LYS A 100 15.80 3.51 11.44
C LYS A 100 14.47 3.97 10.82
N ILE A 101 13.42 4.09 11.63
CA ILE A 101 12.07 4.47 11.16
C ILE A 101 12.00 5.99 10.95
N ARG A 102 11.77 6.39 9.69
CA ARG A 102 11.72 7.80 9.28
C ARG A 102 10.52 8.11 8.38
N ILE A 103 10.10 9.37 8.37
CA ILE A 103 9.02 9.85 7.50
C ILE A 103 9.60 10.73 6.41
N VAL A 104 9.33 10.36 5.16
CA VAL A 104 9.58 11.20 3.98
C VAL A 104 8.30 11.92 3.60
N ARG A 105 8.42 13.19 3.20
CA ARG A 105 7.28 14.07 2.90
C ARG A 105 7.42 14.61 1.49
N PHE A 106 6.42 14.36 0.66
CA PHE A 106 6.31 14.92 -0.67
C PHE A 106 5.17 15.95 -0.65
N ILE A 107 5.55 17.22 -0.68
CA ILE A 107 4.62 18.36 -0.64
C ILE A 107 4.78 19.10 -1.97
N PRO A 108 3.68 19.33 -2.71
CA PRO A 108 3.72 20.11 -3.94
C PRO A 108 4.29 21.52 -3.68
N SER A 109 5.26 21.93 -4.48
CA SER A 109 5.81 23.29 -4.40
C SER A 109 4.86 24.25 -5.11
N PRO A 110 4.47 25.38 -4.49
CA PRO A 110 3.66 26.41 -5.15
C PRO A 110 4.33 27.04 -6.38
N LYS A 111 5.65 26.83 -6.56
CA LYS A 111 6.46 27.39 -7.64
C LYS A 111 6.79 26.38 -8.76
N ALA A 112 6.24 25.17 -8.71
CA ALA A 112 6.47 24.14 -9.72
C ALA A 112 5.57 24.40 -10.95
N ASP A 113 6.09 25.22 -11.85
CA ASP A 113 5.73 25.50 -13.26
C ASP A 113 4.28 25.43 -13.76
N SER A 114 3.97 26.44 -14.57
CA SER A 114 2.75 26.73 -15.33
C SER A 114 2.40 25.73 -16.45
N ASP A 115 2.95 24.52 -16.40
CA ASP A 115 2.66 23.48 -17.39
C ASP A 115 1.45 22.65 -16.94
N ILE A 116 0.49 22.46 -17.84
CA ILE A 116 -0.85 21.87 -17.62
C ILE A 116 -0.83 20.45 -16.97
N ARG A 117 0.35 19.85 -16.80
CA ARG A 117 0.61 18.53 -16.17
C ARG A 117 0.93 18.61 -14.66
N SER A 118 1.00 19.79 -14.03
CA SER A 118 1.49 20.00 -12.66
C SER A 118 0.42 20.18 -11.57
N HIS A 119 -0.85 19.87 -11.81
CA HIS A 119 -1.93 20.04 -10.81
C HIS A 119 -1.96 19.01 -9.67
N VAL A 120 -0.84 18.35 -9.35
CA VAL A 120 -0.78 17.44 -8.20
C VAL A 120 -0.72 18.27 -6.92
N ASN A 121 -1.88 18.54 -6.32
CA ASN A 121 -2.00 19.27 -5.05
C ASN A 121 -1.99 18.34 -3.82
N SER A 122 -1.99 17.03 -4.06
CA SER A 122 -2.00 16.02 -3.00
C SER A 122 -0.65 15.93 -2.31
N LYS A 123 -0.68 15.84 -0.97
CA LYS A 123 0.49 15.55 -0.15
C LYS A 123 0.64 14.03 -0.01
N LEU A 124 1.87 13.56 0.04
CA LEU A 124 2.18 12.15 0.26
C LEU A 124 3.22 12.03 1.37
N PHE A 125 2.98 11.10 2.30
CA PHE A 125 3.87 10.82 3.42
C PHE A 125 4.23 9.34 3.39
N GLY A 126 5.52 9.00 3.34
CA GLY A 126 6.00 7.63 3.38
C GLY A 126 6.70 7.35 4.71
N VAL A 127 6.24 6.34 5.45
CA VAL A 127 6.96 5.84 6.64
C VAL A 127 7.88 4.73 6.16
N ILE A 128 9.20 4.99 6.16
CA ILE A 128 10.24 4.04 5.76
C ILE A 128 10.80 3.33 7.00
N TYR A 129 10.97 2.02 6.91
CA TYR A 129 11.39 1.14 8.00
C TYR A 129 12.09 -0.13 7.46
N PRO A 130 12.84 -0.89 8.29
CA PRO A 130 13.42 -2.16 7.87
C PRO A 130 12.37 -3.17 7.42
N LYS A 131 12.58 -3.83 6.27
CA LYS A 131 11.53 -4.60 5.57
C LYS A 131 10.94 -5.74 6.40
N GLU A 132 11.70 -6.32 7.33
CA GLU A 132 11.22 -7.39 8.21
C GLU A 132 10.01 -6.96 9.07
N TYR A 133 9.82 -5.66 9.28
CA TYR A 133 8.73 -5.11 10.08
C TYR A 133 7.50 -4.68 9.26
N ALA A 134 7.46 -4.99 7.95
CA ALA A 134 6.28 -4.75 7.11
C ALA A 134 4.97 -5.35 7.67
N PRO A 135 4.96 -6.53 8.33
CA PRO A 135 3.74 -7.03 8.97
C PRO A 135 3.20 -6.12 10.09
N ILE A 136 4.06 -5.39 10.80
CA ILE A 136 3.63 -4.44 11.85
C ILE A 136 3.01 -3.19 11.22
N ALA A 137 3.65 -2.63 10.19
CA ALA A 137 3.11 -1.48 9.47
C ALA A 137 1.77 -1.83 8.78
N LYS A 138 1.63 -3.06 8.28
CA LYS A 138 0.38 -3.57 7.68
C LYS A 138 -0.79 -3.58 8.66
N GLN A 139 -0.55 -3.83 9.95
CA GLN A 139 -1.62 -3.75 10.97
C GLN A 139 -2.21 -2.33 11.04
N VAL A 140 -1.36 -1.31 10.96
CA VAL A 140 -1.83 0.08 10.93
C VAL A 140 -2.70 0.32 9.70
N TRP A 141 -2.21 -0.07 8.52
CA TRP A 141 -2.98 0.01 7.29
C TRP A 141 -4.35 -0.68 7.37
N GLN A 142 -4.39 -1.90 7.92
CA GLN A 142 -5.60 -2.71 8.05
C GLN A 142 -6.63 -2.10 9.02
N HIS A 143 -6.16 -1.61 10.17
CA HIS A 143 -7.02 -1.31 11.32
C HIS A 143 -7.27 0.18 11.56
N THR A 144 -6.47 1.09 10.99
CA THR A 144 -6.68 2.54 11.14
C THR A 144 -7.22 3.21 9.88
N GLY A 145 -7.54 2.43 8.85
CA GLY A 145 -8.19 2.92 7.62
C GLY A 145 -9.59 3.44 7.90
#